data_AF-A0A151N6W8-F1
#
_entry.id   AF-A0A151N6W8-F1
#
_cell.length_a   1.000
_cell.length_b   1.000
_cell.length_c   1.000
_cell.angle_alpha   90.00
_cell.angle_beta   90.00
_cell.angle_gamma   90.00
#
_symmetry.space_group_name_H-M   'P 1'
#
loop_
_entity.id
_entity.type
_entity.pdbx_description
1 polymer ?
#
loop_
_entity_poly.entity_id
_entity_poly.type
_entity_poly.pdbx_seq_one_letter_code
_entity_poly.pdbx_strand_id
1 'polypeptide(L)'
;MRLSELVGRLQPAVLGMLHVGALPGTPRNCLPLPGIIDKACHEAEIYKDAGIDGLIVENMHDLPYTTSVGPEITAAMTVISAAVKQTCPQLPLGIQILCSANQQAVAVALAAGLDFIRAEGFVFSHVADEGIINACAGDLLRYRKQIGAEHIQIFADIKKKHSAHALTADVSVSETAKAAELFLADGIVLTGTATGMPADPEELKEVEQAVKIPVLIGSGVTLENVRNYLDANALIIEYDSVHGTP
;
A
#
# COMPACT_ATOMS: atom_id res chain seq x y z
N MET A 1 15.56 4.04 7.06
CA MET A 1 15.11 3.11 8.11
C MET A 1 14.70 1.83 7.42
N ARG A 2 15.00 0.64 7.94
CA ARG A 2 14.59 -0.65 7.36
C ARG A 2 13.23 -1.08 7.92
N LEU A 3 12.46 -1.90 7.20
CA LEU A 3 11.17 -2.43 7.71
C LEU A 3 11.28 -3.05 9.11
N SER A 4 12.36 -3.80 9.40
CA SER A 4 12.59 -4.39 10.73
C SER A 4 12.76 -3.34 11.85
N GLU A 5 13.25 -2.15 11.52
CA GLU A 5 13.36 -1.02 12.45
C GLU A 5 12.01 -0.33 12.68
N LEU A 6 11.07 -0.45 11.73
CA LEU A 6 9.70 0.06 11.89
C LEU A 6 8.88 -0.81 12.85
N VAL A 7 8.85 -2.13 12.62
CA VAL A 7 7.87 -3.04 13.28
C VAL A 7 8.41 -3.78 14.51
N GLY A 8 9.74 -3.81 14.72
CA GLY A 8 10.35 -4.22 15.99
C GLY A 8 10.17 -5.69 16.44
N ARG A 9 9.64 -6.62 15.62
CA ARG A 9 9.37 -8.03 16.01
C ARG A 9 9.73 -9.10 14.96
N LEU A 10 9.54 -10.37 15.33
CA LEU A 10 9.73 -11.57 14.48
C LEU A 10 8.70 -11.61 13.34
N GLN A 11 9.16 -12.06 12.18
CA GLN A 11 8.36 -12.15 10.94
C GLN A 11 7.25 -13.22 11.03
N PRO A 12 6.12 -13.01 10.32
CA PRO A 12 5.80 -11.80 9.55
C PRO A 12 5.19 -10.70 10.42
N ALA A 13 5.49 -9.42 10.12
CA ALA A 13 4.71 -8.32 10.65
C ALA A 13 3.31 -8.29 10.01
N VAL A 14 2.31 -7.72 10.70
CA VAL A 14 0.94 -7.61 10.21
C VAL A 14 0.57 -6.14 10.09
N LEU A 15 0.23 -5.71 8.88
CA LEU A 15 -0.17 -4.34 8.55
C LEU A 15 -1.65 -4.31 8.18
N GLY A 16 -2.44 -3.48 8.85
CA GLY A 16 -3.88 -3.37 8.60
C GLY A 16 -4.18 -2.32 7.55
N MET A 17 -4.95 -2.67 6.52
CA MET A 17 -5.46 -1.72 5.57
C MET A 17 -6.70 -1.02 6.14
N LEU A 18 -6.61 0.30 6.25
CA LEU A 18 -7.68 1.18 6.72
C LEU A 18 -8.27 1.88 5.51
N HIS A 19 -9.45 1.43 5.09
CA HIS A 19 -10.16 1.98 3.95
C HIS A 19 -10.97 3.21 4.37
N VAL A 20 -10.54 4.39 3.92
CA VAL A 20 -11.29 5.62 4.22
C VAL A 20 -12.58 5.67 3.40
N GLY A 21 -13.60 6.33 3.94
CA GLY A 21 -14.82 6.62 3.19
C GLY A 21 -14.55 7.47 1.94
N ALA A 22 -15.44 7.39 0.95
CA ALA A 22 -15.34 8.15 -0.29
C ALA A 22 -15.11 9.65 -0.03
N LEU A 23 -14.05 10.21 -0.61
CA LEU A 23 -13.53 11.53 -0.29
C LEU A 23 -14.27 12.66 -1.02
N PRO A 24 -14.20 13.91 -0.52
CA PRO A 24 -14.70 15.07 -1.24
C PRO A 24 -14.14 15.14 -2.67
N GLY A 25 -15.01 15.35 -3.66
CA GLY A 25 -14.65 15.34 -5.08
C GLY A 25 -15.00 14.03 -5.80
N THR A 26 -15.23 12.93 -5.07
CA THR A 26 -15.58 11.65 -5.70
C THR A 26 -17.10 11.42 -5.79
N PRO A 27 -17.59 10.68 -6.80
CA PRO A 27 -19.02 10.52 -7.01
C PRO A 27 -19.79 9.82 -5.87
N ARG A 28 -19.10 9.00 -5.07
CA ARG A 28 -19.70 8.24 -3.96
C ARG A 28 -19.66 8.96 -2.61
N ASN A 29 -19.06 10.14 -2.52
CA ASN A 29 -18.98 10.84 -1.25
C ASN A 29 -20.37 11.25 -0.75
N CYS A 30 -20.70 10.82 0.46
CA CYS A 30 -21.93 11.15 1.16
C CYS A 30 -21.68 11.70 2.58
N LEU A 31 -20.42 11.79 3.01
CA LEU A 31 -20.06 12.23 4.35
C LEU A 31 -19.26 13.53 4.30
N PRO A 32 -19.47 14.44 5.27
CA PRO A 32 -18.55 15.55 5.45
C PRO A 32 -17.19 15.01 5.93
N LEU A 33 -16.10 15.66 5.53
CA LEU A 33 -14.73 15.23 5.84
C LEU A 33 -14.48 14.93 7.34
N PRO A 34 -15.00 15.72 8.31
CA PRO A 34 -14.90 15.34 9.73
C PRO A 34 -15.47 13.96 10.06
N GLY A 35 -16.61 13.58 9.47
CA GLY A 35 -17.21 12.26 9.68
C GLY A 35 -16.41 11.12 9.05
N ILE A 36 -15.63 11.40 8.00
CA ILE A 36 -14.69 10.43 7.42
C ILE A 36 -13.49 10.24 8.37
N ILE A 37 -12.96 11.34 8.91
CA ILE A 37 -11.85 11.34 9.88
C ILE A 37 -12.25 10.55 11.14
N ASP A 38 -13.44 10.81 11.70
CA ASP A 38 -13.91 10.13 12.90
C ASP A 38 -14.01 8.61 12.70
N LYS A 39 -14.56 8.18 11.55
CA LYS A 39 -14.64 6.76 11.20
C LYS A 39 -13.25 6.12 11.03
N ALA A 40 -12.35 6.80 10.33
CA ALA A 40 -10.99 6.31 10.15
C ALA A 40 -10.25 6.18 11.49
N CYS A 41 -10.37 7.17 12.38
CA CYS A 41 -9.75 7.09 13.71
C CYS A 41 -10.33 5.96 14.55
N HIS A 42 -11.65 5.76 14.52
CA HIS A 42 -12.30 4.67 15.23
C HIS A 42 -11.81 3.29 14.74
N GLU A 43 -11.70 3.09 13.42
CA GLU A 43 -11.17 1.85 12.86
C GLU A 43 -9.68 1.65 13.20
N ALA A 44 -8.89 2.71 13.19
CA ALA A 44 -7.49 2.66 13.61
C ALA A 44 -7.34 2.22 15.08
N GLU A 45 -8.24 2.64 15.97
CA GLU A 45 -8.27 2.17 17.36
C GLU A 45 -8.56 0.67 17.46
N ILE A 46 -9.51 0.17 16.66
CA ILE A 46 -9.83 -1.26 16.62
C ILE A 46 -8.60 -2.08 16.23
N TYR A 47 -7.91 -1.69 15.16
CA TYR A 47 -6.68 -2.37 14.73
C TYR A 47 -5.56 -2.28 15.78
N LYS A 48 -5.40 -1.12 16.42
CA LYS A 48 -4.42 -0.93 17.50
C LYS A 48 -4.72 -1.86 18.67
N ASP A 49 -5.97 -1.94 19.10
CA ASP A 49 -6.40 -2.77 20.22
C ASP A 49 -6.32 -4.27 19.89
N ALA A 50 -6.41 -4.63 18.61
CA ALA A 50 -6.15 -5.97 18.11
C ALA A 50 -4.65 -6.35 18.06
N GLY A 51 -3.73 -5.41 18.32
CA GLY A 51 -2.29 -5.68 18.37
C GLY A 51 -1.61 -5.80 17.01
N ILE A 52 -2.12 -5.09 16.00
CA ILE A 52 -1.47 -5.00 14.68
C ILE A 52 -0.13 -4.25 14.77
N ASP A 53 0.80 -4.51 13.84
CA ASP A 53 2.12 -3.88 13.86
C ASP A 53 2.19 -2.55 13.15
N GLY A 54 1.20 -2.23 12.32
CA GLY A 54 1.16 -1.01 11.56
C GLY A 54 -0.13 -0.88 10.77
N LEU A 55 -0.32 0.28 10.18
CA LEU A 55 -1.52 0.63 9.42
C LEU A 55 -1.14 1.19 8.06
N ILE A 56 -2.00 0.98 7.06
CA ILE A 56 -1.92 1.63 5.76
C ILE A 56 -3.25 2.32 5.50
N VAL A 57 -3.25 3.64 5.33
CA VAL A 57 -4.46 4.39 4.99
C VAL A 57 -4.64 4.36 3.47
N GLU A 58 -5.84 4.00 2.99
CA GLU A 58 -6.13 3.88 1.55
C GLU A 58 -7.52 4.43 1.19
N ASN A 59 -7.63 5.08 0.02
CA ASN A 59 -8.88 5.63 -0.52
C ASN A 59 -9.68 4.65 -1.40
N MET A 60 -9.83 3.40 -0.97
CA MET A 60 -10.54 2.32 -1.70
C MET A 60 -12.01 2.61 -2.04
N HIS A 61 -12.63 3.64 -1.44
CA HIS A 61 -14.02 3.99 -1.72
C HIS A 61 -14.20 5.16 -2.69
N ASP A 62 -13.11 5.70 -3.25
CA ASP A 62 -13.08 6.75 -4.28
C ASP A 62 -13.49 6.26 -5.68
N LEU A 63 -14.46 5.35 -5.75
CA LEU A 63 -14.92 4.79 -7.01
C LEU A 63 -15.78 5.80 -7.81
N PRO A 64 -15.62 5.87 -9.15
CA PRO A 64 -14.60 5.19 -9.95
C PRO A 64 -13.23 5.86 -9.84
N TYR A 65 -12.16 5.06 -9.88
CA TYR A 65 -10.80 5.55 -9.73
C TYR A 65 -10.30 6.32 -10.98
N THR A 66 -9.25 7.12 -10.78
CA THR A 66 -8.58 7.89 -11.83
C THR A 66 -7.07 7.95 -11.58
N THR A 67 -6.29 8.06 -12.65
CA THR A 67 -4.84 8.28 -12.59
C THR A 67 -4.48 9.76 -12.37
N SER A 68 -5.47 10.65 -12.43
CA SER A 68 -5.30 12.10 -12.29
C SER A 68 -6.07 12.61 -11.07
N VAL A 69 -5.55 12.33 -9.87
CA VAL A 69 -6.17 12.80 -8.62
C VAL A 69 -6.03 14.32 -8.46
N GLY A 70 -7.09 14.98 -7.99
CA GLY A 70 -7.09 16.40 -7.72
C GLY A 70 -6.46 16.77 -6.37
N PRO A 71 -6.19 18.07 -6.13
CA PRO A 71 -5.64 18.55 -4.87
C PRO A 71 -6.54 18.24 -3.66
N GLU A 72 -7.85 18.13 -3.86
CA GLU A 72 -8.82 17.77 -2.82
C GLU A 72 -8.56 16.39 -2.21
N ILE A 73 -8.14 15.40 -3.03
CA ILE A 73 -7.79 14.06 -2.56
C ILE A 73 -6.52 14.11 -1.71
N THR A 74 -5.49 14.81 -2.18
CA THR A 74 -4.22 14.97 -1.44
C THR A 74 -4.46 15.69 -0.11
N ALA A 75 -5.27 16.76 -0.11
CA ALA A 75 -5.59 17.51 1.09
C ALA A 75 -6.42 16.69 2.10
N ALA A 76 -7.46 15.98 1.63
CA ALA A 76 -8.29 15.14 2.48
C ALA A 76 -7.49 13.98 3.09
N MET A 77 -6.70 13.27 2.27
CA MET A 77 -5.83 12.20 2.74
C MET A 77 -4.79 12.71 3.74
N THR A 78 -4.25 13.92 3.55
CA THR A 78 -3.33 14.52 4.53
C THR A 78 -3.95 14.65 5.91
N VAL A 79 -5.14 15.25 6.01
CA VAL A 79 -5.76 15.50 7.32
C VAL A 79 -6.27 14.21 7.97
N ILE A 80 -6.75 13.24 7.17
CA ILE A 80 -7.15 11.93 7.68
C ILE A 80 -5.92 11.18 8.23
N SER A 81 -4.85 11.07 7.43
CA SER A 81 -3.64 10.38 7.86
C SER A 81 -2.98 11.04 9.07
N ALA A 82 -2.99 12.37 9.16
CA ALA A 82 -2.47 13.08 10.33
C ALA A 82 -3.30 12.79 11.60
N ALA A 83 -4.63 12.71 11.48
CA ALA A 83 -5.49 12.34 12.60
C ALA A 83 -5.26 10.88 13.02
N VAL A 84 -5.15 9.95 12.07
CA VAL A 84 -4.83 8.54 12.36
C VAL A 84 -3.46 8.41 13.04
N LYS A 85 -2.44 9.17 12.61
CA LYS A 85 -1.12 9.19 13.28
C LYS A 85 -1.20 9.69 14.71
N GLN A 86 -2.05 10.67 15.00
CA GLN A 86 -2.28 11.16 16.36
C GLN A 86 -3.00 10.13 17.24
N THR A 87 -3.93 9.37 16.68
CA THR A 87 -4.66 8.29 17.37
C THR A 87 -3.75 7.09 17.68
N CYS A 88 -2.82 6.78 16.76
CA CYS A 88 -1.90 5.63 16.86
C CYS A 88 -0.42 6.04 16.73
N PRO A 89 0.13 6.88 17.63
CA PRO A 89 1.43 7.52 17.43
C PRO A 89 2.62 6.56 17.50
N GLN A 90 2.44 5.39 18.13
CA GLN A 90 3.48 4.37 18.28
C GLN A 90 3.50 3.36 17.14
N LEU A 91 2.45 3.31 16.31
CA LEU A 91 2.42 2.42 15.17
C LEU A 91 3.15 3.08 13.98
N PRO A 92 3.93 2.31 13.20
CA PRO A 92 4.26 2.64 11.83
C PRO A 92 3.00 2.82 11.00
N LEU A 93 2.91 3.94 10.30
CA LEU A 93 1.81 4.21 9.38
C LEU A 93 2.35 4.36 7.96
N GLY A 94 1.62 3.77 7.02
CA GLY A 94 1.79 3.97 5.60
C GLY A 94 0.55 4.58 4.96
N ILE A 95 0.68 4.88 3.68
CA ILE A 95 -0.43 5.37 2.87
C ILE A 95 -0.35 4.82 1.44
N GLN A 96 -1.52 4.59 0.86
CA GLN A 96 -1.71 4.31 -0.55
C GLN A 96 -2.79 5.27 -1.08
N ILE A 97 -2.50 5.94 -2.20
CA ILE A 97 -3.50 6.75 -2.91
C ILE A 97 -3.68 6.15 -4.28
N LEU A 98 -4.85 5.53 -4.48
CA LEU A 98 -5.27 4.91 -5.73
C LEU A 98 -5.57 5.98 -6.79
N CYS A 99 -5.29 5.79 -8.08
CA CYS A 99 -4.55 4.68 -8.71
C CYS A 99 -3.20 5.19 -9.21
N SER A 100 -2.11 4.78 -8.56
CA SER A 100 -0.73 5.24 -8.83
C SER A 100 -0.46 6.73 -8.55
N ALA A 101 -1.21 7.35 -7.64
CA ALA A 101 -0.97 8.71 -7.17
C ALA A 101 0.22 8.75 -6.16
N ASN A 102 1.34 8.16 -6.54
CA ASN A 102 2.46 7.89 -5.64
C ASN A 102 3.19 9.16 -5.20
N GLN A 103 3.26 10.20 -6.05
CA GLN A 103 3.84 11.48 -5.64
C GLN A 103 2.98 12.15 -4.57
N GLN A 104 1.66 12.11 -4.73
CA GLN A 104 0.71 12.60 -3.73
C GLN A 104 0.85 11.79 -2.44
N ALA A 105 0.98 10.47 -2.52
CA ALA A 105 1.20 9.61 -1.35
C ALA A 105 2.47 10.01 -0.58
N VAL A 106 3.60 10.26 -1.27
CA VAL A 106 4.84 10.72 -0.62
C VAL A 106 4.65 12.10 0.04
N ALA A 107 3.95 13.02 -0.61
CA ALA A 107 3.68 14.35 -0.06
C ALA A 107 2.80 14.28 1.21
N VAL A 108 1.75 13.45 1.16
CA VAL A 108 0.88 13.18 2.32
C VAL A 108 1.68 12.54 3.45
N ALA A 109 2.47 11.51 3.14
CA ALA A 109 3.27 10.82 4.13
C ALA A 109 4.22 11.79 4.86
N LEU A 110 4.86 12.70 4.12
CA LEU A 110 5.73 13.73 4.71
C LEU A 110 4.94 14.68 5.60
N ALA A 111 3.81 15.20 5.13
CA ALA A 111 3.02 16.20 5.83
C ALA A 111 2.32 15.65 7.09
N ALA A 112 1.90 14.38 7.06
CA ALA A 112 1.23 13.70 8.17
C ALA A 112 2.19 12.97 9.12
N GLY A 113 3.49 12.92 8.83
CA GLY A 113 4.48 12.22 9.65
C GLY A 113 4.34 10.70 9.60
N LEU A 114 4.08 10.17 8.41
CA LEU A 114 4.01 8.73 8.14
C LEU A 114 5.39 8.17 7.76
N ASP A 115 5.48 6.85 7.74
CA ASP A 115 6.75 6.13 7.71
C ASP A 115 7.06 5.52 6.33
N PHE A 116 6.01 5.23 5.54
CA PHE A 116 6.15 4.62 4.21
C PHE A 116 4.96 4.90 3.29
N ILE A 117 5.12 4.58 2.01
CA ILE A 117 4.02 4.48 1.04
C ILE A 117 3.98 3.08 0.42
N ARG A 118 2.79 2.64 0.02
CA ARG A 118 2.62 1.54 -0.93
C ARG A 118 2.41 2.13 -2.33
N ALA A 119 3.30 1.79 -3.25
CA ALA A 119 3.38 2.40 -4.57
C ALA A 119 2.92 1.44 -5.66
N GLU A 120 1.98 1.89 -6.48
CA GLU A 120 1.47 1.16 -7.64
C GLU A 120 2.20 1.60 -8.91
N GLY A 121 2.43 0.68 -9.86
CA GLY A 121 3.10 1.06 -11.12
C GLY A 121 4.49 1.67 -10.89
N PHE A 122 5.25 1.14 -9.93
CA PHE A 122 6.60 1.62 -9.66
C PHE A 122 7.55 1.31 -10.83
N VAL A 123 7.52 0.06 -11.30
CA VAL A 123 8.25 -0.43 -12.48
C VAL A 123 7.31 -1.11 -13.48
N PHE A 124 7.67 -1.03 -14.76
CA PHE A 124 6.89 -1.49 -15.91
C PHE A 124 5.49 -0.87 -16.06
N SER A 125 5.03 -0.75 -17.31
CA SER A 125 3.68 -0.30 -17.60
C SER A 125 2.72 -1.50 -17.66
N HIS A 126 1.50 -1.30 -17.21
CA HIS A 126 0.43 -2.30 -17.27
C HIS A 126 -0.92 -1.63 -17.52
N VAL A 127 -1.95 -2.42 -17.83
CA VAL A 127 -3.31 -1.91 -18.06
C VAL A 127 -4.17 -2.25 -16.85
N ALA A 128 -4.66 -1.26 -16.13
CA ALA A 128 -5.62 -1.39 -15.04
C ALA A 128 -7.03 -0.97 -15.49
N ASP A 129 -8.00 -1.01 -14.58
CA ASP A 129 -9.40 -0.64 -14.84
C ASP A 129 -9.55 0.83 -15.30
N GLU A 130 -8.61 1.69 -14.90
CA GLU A 130 -8.56 3.12 -15.26
C GLU A 130 -7.76 3.40 -16.54
N GLY A 131 -7.15 2.38 -17.13
CA GLY A 131 -6.34 2.47 -18.34
C GLY A 131 -4.86 2.13 -18.13
N ILE A 132 -3.99 2.69 -18.98
CA ILE A 132 -2.55 2.41 -18.92
C ILE A 132 -1.92 3.14 -17.72
N ILE A 133 -1.30 2.37 -16.84
CA ILE A 133 -0.45 2.86 -15.77
C ILE A 133 0.99 2.77 -16.25
N ASN A 134 1.72 3.90 -16.23
CA ASN A 134 3.13 3.93 -16.59
C ASN A 134 4.03 3.88 -15.35
N ALA A 135 5.18 3.22 -15.51
CA ALA A 135 6.20 3.16 -14.47
C ALA A 135 6.62 4.57 -14.00
N CYS A 136 6.73 4.76 -12.68
CA CYS A 136 7.00 6.09 -12.11
C CYS A 136 8.27 6.20 -11.25
N ALA A 137 9.02 5.11 -11.04
CA ALA A 137 10.13 5.05 -10.07
C ALA A 137 11.12 6.23 -10.17
N GLY A 138 11.56 6.58 -11.38
CA GLY A 138 12.51 7.68 -11.58
C GLY A 138 11.98 9.03 -11.10
N ASP A 139 10.77 9.40 -11.52
CA ASP A 139 10.16 10.69 -11.16
C ASP A 139 9.74 10.72 -9.69
N LEU A 140 9.25 9.59 -9.18
CA LEU A 140 8.87 9.44 -7.78
C LEU A 140 10.07 9.64 -6.85
N LEU A 141 11.21 9.02 -7.12
CA LEU A 141 12.41 9.13 -6.29
C LEU A 141 13.05 10.53 -6.35
N ARG A 142 13.02 11.18 -7.52
CA ARG A 142 13.44 12.59 -7.64
C ARG A 142 12.53 13.51 -6.83
N TYR A 143 11.22 13.31 -6.89
CA TYR A 143 10.26 14.07 -6.11
C TYR A 143 10.43 13.84 -4.60
N ARG A 144 10.57 12.58 -4.16
CA ARG A 144 10.87 12.22 -2.76
C ARG A 144 12.08 12.98 -2.23
N LYS A 145 13.17 13.03 -3.01
CA LYS A 145 14.37 13.79 -2.66
C LYS A 145 14.14 15.31 -2.66
N GLN A 146 13.45 15.83 -3.68
CA GLN A 146 13.18 17.25 -3.83
C GLN A 146 12.45 17.85 -2.63
N ILE A 147 11.52 17.10 -2.02
CA ILE A 147 10.75 17.56 -0.87
C ILE A 147 11.36 17.17 0.50
N GLY A 148 12.53 16.53 0.52
CA GLY A 148 13.19 16.10 1.76
C GLY A 148 12.57 14.85 2.42
N ALA A 149 11.83 14.04 1.66
CA ALA A 149 11.12 12.85 2.14
C ALA A 149 11.93 11.54 2.00
N GLU A 150 13.26 11.60 1.95
CA GLU A 150 14.12 10.40 1.76
C GLU A 150 14.01 9.37 2.91
N HIS A 151 13.45 9.76 4.05
CA HIS A 151 13.16 8.87 5.17
C HIS A 151 11.89 8.03 4.98
N ILE A 152 11.02 8.40 4.03
CA ILE A 152 9.76 7.70 3.73
C ILE A 152 10.07 6.53 2.80
N GLN A 153 9.82 5.31 3.28
CA GLN A 153 10.06 4.10 2.50
C GLN A 153 9.02 3.92 1.39
N ILE A 154 9.43 3.32 0.28
CA ILE A 154 8.56 2.98 -0.86
C ILE A 154 8.48 1.45 -0.98
N PHE A 155 7.32 0.89 -0.65
CA PHE A 155 7.01 -0.52 -0.89
C PHE A 155 6.25 -0.65 -2.21
N ALA A 156 6.88 -1.26 -3.21
CA ALA A 156 6.39 -1.28 -4.58
C ALA A 156 5.57 -2.53 -4.87
N ASP A 157 4.32 -2.36 -5.32
CA ASP A 157 3.52 -3.46 -5.86
C ASP A 157 4.15 -4.01 -7.15
N ILE A 158 4.24 -5.34 -7.25
CA ILE A 158 4.62 -6.04 -8.46
C ILE A 158 3.49 -6.93 -8.95
N LYS A 159 3.31 -7.00 -10.28
CA LYS A 159 2.26 -7.80 -10.95
C LYS A 159 0.88 -7.72 -10.28
N LYS A 160 0.41 -6.50 -10.03
CA LYS A 160 -0.85 -6.21 -9.32
C LYS A 160 -2.06 -7.01 -9.85
N LYS A 161 -2.90 -7.50 -8.91
CA LYS A 161 -4.15 -8.28 -9.14
C LYS A 161 -5.24 -7.64 -10.00
N HIS A 162 -5.28 -6.30 -10.09
CA HIS A 162 -6.27 -5.54 -10.85
C HIS A 162 -5.71 -5.00 -12.17
N SER A 163 -4.76 -5.73 -12.76
CA SER A 163 -4.03 -5.25 -13.92
C SER A 163 -3.69 -6.38 -14.88
N ALA A 164 -3.86 -6.10 -16.17
CA ALA A 164 -3.37 -6.94 -17.25
C ALA A 164 -1.90 -6.60 -17.54
N HIS A 165 -1.05 -7.62 -17.43
CA HIS A 165 0.39 -7.53 -17.65
C HIS A 165 0.80 -8.06 -19.04
N ALA A 166 -0.10 -7.98 -20.03
CA ALA A 166 0.14 -8.52 -21.37
C ALA A 166 1.32 -7.84 -22.10
N LEU A 167 1.56 -6.55 -21.83
CA LEU A 167 2.69 -5.78 -22.38
C LEU A 167 4.06 -6.28 -21.88
N THR A 168 4.08 -6.93 -20.74
CA THR A 168 5.27 -7.42 -20.03
C THR A 168 5.12 -8.91 -19.72
N ALA A 169 4.40 -9.64 -20.58
CA ALA A 169 4.11 -11.06 -20.36
C ALA A 169 5.39 -11.93 -20.42
N ASP A 170 6.43 -11.41 -21.07
CA ASP A 170 7.76 -11.99 -21.17
C ASP A 170 8.63 -11.75 -19.93
N VAL A 171 8.21 -10.86 -19.01
CA VAL A 171 8.93 -10.56 -17.77
C VAL A 171 8.35 -11.37 -16.62
N SER A 172 9.16 -12.18 -15.94
CA SER A 172 8.72 -12.98 -14.79
C SER A 172 8.43 -12.12 -13.54
N VAL A 173 7.84 -12.72 -12.51
CA VAL A 173 7.64 -12.03 -11.22
C VAL A 173 8.98 -11.71 -10.54
N SER A 174 9.96 -12.62 -10.59
CA SER A 174 11.31 -12.37 -10.06
C SER A 174 12.08 -11.31 -10.84
N GLU A 175 11.95 -11.25 -12.15
CA GLU A 175 12.55 -10.19 -12.97
C GLU A 175 11.91 -8.83 -12.67
N THR A 176 10.60 -8.82 -12.45
CA THR A 176 9.87 -7.61 -12.00
C THR A 176 10.38 -7.14 -10.65
N ALA A 177 10.57 -8.06 -9.69
CA ALA A 177 11.12 -7.75 -8.37
C ALA A 177 12.57 -7.22 -8.44
N LYS A 178 13.44 -7.87 -9.23
CA LYS A 178 14.82 -7.41 -9.46
C LYS A 178 14.86 -6.01 -10.08
N ALA A 179 13.95 -5.72 -11.01
CA ALA A 179 13.85 -4.39 -11.60
C ALA A 179 13.42 -3.35 -10.55
N ALA A 180 12.44 -3.66 -9.69
CA ALA A 180 12.03 -2.77 -8.62
C ALA A 180 13.16 -2.50 -7.61
N GLU A 181 13.92 -3.53 -7.21
CA GLU A 181 15.11 -3.38 -6.36
C GLU A 181 16.20 -2.54 -7.05
N LEU A 182 16.50 -2.81 -8.33
CA LEU A 182 17.45 -2.03 -9.13
C LEU A 182 17.04 -0.55 -9.22
N PHE A 183 15.74 -0.29 -9.29
CA PHE A 183 15.15 1.05 -9.30
C PHE A 183 14.92 1.63 -7.89
N LEU A 184 15.60 1.06 -6.88
CA LEU A 184 15.69 1.59 -5.52
C LEU A 184 14.36 1.59 -4.74
N ALA A 185 13.50 0.60 -4.96
CA ALA A 185 12.42 0.30 -4.04
C ALA A 185 12.98 -0.10 -2.66
N ASP A 186 12.30 0.29 -1.58
CA ASP A 186 12.69 -0.07 -0.21
C ASP A 186 12.10 -1.43 0.22
N GLY A 187 11.11 -1.94 -0.52
CA GLY A 187 10.51 -3.27 -0.36
C GLY A 187 9.57 -3.60 -1.52
N ILE A 188 9.20 -4.87 -1.62
CA ILE A 188 8.32 -5.43 -2.64
C ILE A 188 7.00 -5.85 -2.02
N VAL A 189 5.89 -5.52 -2.66
CA VAL A 189 4.57 -6.03 -2.31
C VAL A 189 4.12 -6.99 -3.40
N LEU A 190 4.06 -8.28 -3.05
CA LEU A 190 3.56 -9.35 -3.91
C LEU A 190 2.05 -9.49 -3.68
N THR A 191 1.26 -9.38 -4.74
CA THR A 191 -0.21 -9.58 -4.69
C THR A 191 -0.60 -10.83 -5.46
N GLY A 192 -1.78 -11.38 -5.17
CA GLY A 192 -2.37 -12.42 -6.02
C GLY A 192 -2.68 -11.95 -7.44
N THR A 193 -3.12 -12.88 -8.29
CA THR A 193 -3.36 -12.61 -9.71
C THR A 193 -4.72 -11.98 -10.02
N ALA A 194 -5.68 -12.08 -9.09
CA ALA A 194 -7.02 -11.48 -9.18
C ALA A 194 -7.65 -11.29 -7.79
N THR A 195 -8.74 -10.53 -7.69
CA THR A 195 -9.54 -10.41 -6.45
C THR A 195 -10.00 -11.80 -5.95
N GLY A 196 -9.75 -12.10 -4.68
CA GLY A 196 -10.11 -13.38 -4.08
C GLY A 196 -9.17 -14.55 -4.43
N MET A 197 -8.15 -14.30 -5.26
CA MET A 197 -7.07 -15.25 -5.53
C MET A 197 -5.87 -14.86 -4.67
N PRO A 198 -5.43 -15.72 -3.73
CA PRO A 198 -4.28 -15.42 -2.89
C PRO A 198 -2.98 -15.44 -3.70
N ALA A 199 -1.92 -14.80 -3.19
CA ALA A 199 -0.59 -14.84 -3.83
C ALA A 199 -0.07 -16.28 -3.92
N ASP A 200 0.61 -16.64 -5.01
CA ASP A 200 1.19 -17.98 -5.10
C ASP A 200 2.37 -18.10 -4.11
N PRO A 201 2.34 -19.05 -3.15
CA PRO A 201 3.46 -19.26 -2.24
C PRO A 201 4.79 -19.58 -2.94
N GLU A 202 4.76 -20.13 -4.16
CA GLU A 202 5.96 -20.36 -4.94
C GLU A 202 6.51 -19.05 -5.54
N GLU A 203 5.64 -18.12 -5.93
CA GLU A 203 6.07 -16.77 -6.35
C GLU A 203 6.72 -16.00 -5.19
N LEU A 204 6.23 -16.17 -3.96
CA LEU A 204 6.88 -15.60 -2.77
C LEU A 204 8.33 -16.07 -2.66
N LYS A 205 8.57 -17.38 -2.72
CA LYS A 205 9.93 -17.95 -2.68
C LYS A 205 10.80 -17.47 -3.84
N GLU A 206 10.22 -17.38 -5.04
CA GLU A 206 10.93 -16.89 -6.23
C GLU A 206 11.39 -15.44 -6.04
N VAL A 207 10.52 -14.59 -5.50
CA VAL A 207 10.81 -13.18 -5.23
C VAL A 207 11.83 -13.02 -4.10
N GLU A 208 11.68 -13.75 -2.99
CA GLU A 208 12.63 -13.70 -1.86
C GLU A 208 14.04 -14.16 -2.25
N GLN A 209 14.16 -15.11 -3.17
CA GLN A 209 15.46 -15.52 -3.72
C GLN A 209 16.03 -14.51 -4.72
N ALA A 210 15.16 -13.70 -5.33
CA ALA A 210 15.53 -12.77 -6.39
C ALA A 210 16.04 -11.42 -5.88
N VAL A 211 15.59 -10.96 -4.71
CA VAL A 211 15.92 -9.65 -4.14
C VAL A 211 16.47 -9.73 -2.71
N LYS A 212 17.08 -8.65 -2.22
CA LYS A 212 17.59 -8.55 -0.83
C LYS A 212 16.76 -7.62 0.04
N ILE A 213 15.85 -6.85 -0.57
CA ILE A 213 14.90 -5.98 0.12
C ILE A 213 13.70 -6.78 0.66
N PRO A 214 13.00 -6.28 1.69
CA PRO A 214 11.84 -6.96 2.26
C PRO A 214 10.74 -7.24 1.24
N VAL A 215 10.09 -8.40 1.35
CA VAL A 215 8.95 -8.87 0.56
C VAL A 215 7.72 -8.97 1.48
N LEU A 216 6.64 -8.34 1.05
CA LEU A 216 5.36 -8.28 1.76
C LEU A 216 4.29 -8.97 0.91
N ILE A 217 3.32 -9.63 1.55
CA ILE A 217 2.12 -10.12 0.87
C ILE A 217 1.04 -9.05 0.95
N GLY A 218 0.59 -8.56 -0.20
CA GLY A 218 -0.23 -7.36 -0.30
C GLY A 218 -1.74 -7.53 -0.18
N SER A 219 -2.26 -8.75 -0.29
CA SER A 219 -3.68 -9.08 -0.07
C SER A 219 -3.94 -10.58 -0.21
N GLY A 220 -5.12 -11.03 0.25
CA GLY A 220 -5.59 -12.40 0.07
C GLY A 220 -5.10 -13.38 1.12
N VAL A 221 -4.47 -12.88 2.19
CA VAL A 221 -4.15 -13.68 3.38
C VAL A 221 -5.42 -13.89 4.19
N THR A 222 -5.69 -15.14 4.55
CA THR A 222 -6.78 -15.56 5.42
C THR A 222 -6.23 -16.44 6.54
N LEU A 223 -7.01 -16.67 7.60
CA LEU A 223 -6.63 -17.59 8.68
C LEU A 223 -6.30 -19.00 8.17
N GLU A 224 -6.91 -19.42 7.05
CA GLU A 224 -6.73 -20.75 6.47
C GLU A 224 -5.41 -20.87 5.68
N ASN A 225 -4.96 -19.78 5.05
CA ASN A 225 -3.79 -19.79 4.16
C ASN A 225 -2.57 -19.07 4.73
N VAL A 226 -2.68 -18.37 5.87
CA VAL A 226 -1.58 -17.58 6.48
C VAL A 226 -0.29 -18.38 6.68
N ARG A 227 -0.41 -19.69 6.93
CA ARG A 227 0.72 -20.61 7.09
C ARG A 227 1.62 -20.68 5.85
N ASN A 228 1.08 -20.38 4.68
CA ASN A 228 1.81 -20.39 3.42
C ASN A 228 2.70 -19.15 3.23
N TYR A 229 2.53 -18.12 4.07
CA TYR A 229 3.19 -16.81 3.93
C TYR A 229 4.01 -16.40 5.16
N LEU A 230 4.30 -17.34 6.08
CA LEU A 230 5.02 -17.03 7.32
C LEU A 230 6.47 -16.60 7.09
N ASP A 231 7.05 -16.94 5.93
CA ASP A 231 8.41 -16.55 5.56
C ASP A 231 8.49 -15.07 5.10
N ALA A 232 7.35 -14.48 4.69
CA ALA A 232 7.30 -13.09 4.25
C ALA A 232 7.69 -12.12 5.36
N ASN A 233 8.21 -10.95 5.00
CA ASN A 233 8.60 -9.95 6.00
C ASN A 233 7.38 -9.27 6.64
N ALA A 234 6.30 -9.07 5.88
CA ALA A 234 5.02 -8.61 6.41
C ALA A 234 3.82 -9.10 5.58
N LEU A 235 2.65 -9.09 6.21
CA LEU A 235 1.35 -9.41 5.62
C LEU A 235 0.47 -8.17 5.73
N ILE A 236 -0.09 -7.75 4.60
CA ILE A 236 -1.11 -6.71 4.55
C ILE A 236 -2.48 -7.42 4.60
N ILE A 237 -3.24 -7.13 5.64
CA ILE A 237 -4.59 -7.68 5.85
C ILE A 237 -5.63 -6.59 5.71
N GLU A 238 -6.79 -6.96 5.20
CA GLU A 238 -7.93 -6.07 4.99
C GLU A 238 -9.07 -6.58 5.86
N TYR A 239 -9.70 -5.70 6.65
CA TYR A 239 -10.90 -6.07 7.40
C TYR A 239 -12.11 -6.08 6.45
N ASP A 240 -12.68 -7.26 6.22
CA ASP A 240 -13.94 -7.37 5.50
C ASP A 240 -15.11 -7.08 6.44
N SER A 241 -15.54 -5.82 6.45
CA SER A 241 -16.71 -5.37 7.20
C SER A 241 -18.02 -6.08 6.82
N VAL A 242 -18.10 -6.78 5.68
CA VAL A 242 -19.27 -7.58 5.29
C VAL A 242 -19.33 -8.90 6.08
N HIS A 243 -18.17 -9.46 6.44
CA HIS A 243 -18.08 -10.76 7.12
C HIS A 243 -17.68 -10.67 8.60
N GLY A 244 -17.28 -9.48 9.08
CA GLY A 244 -17.06 -9.24 10.51
C GLY A 244 -15.86 -10.00 11.09
N THR A 245 -14.90 -10.35 10.24
CA THR A 245 -13.68 -11.08 10.62
C THR A 245 -12.46 -10.37 10.03
N PRO A 246 -11.42 -10.09 10.84
CA PRO A 246 -10.12 -9.69 10.34
C PRO A 246 -9.40 -10.84 9.61
#